data_AF-A0A9P8T673-F1
#
_entry.id   AF-A0A9P8T673-F1
#
_cell.length_a   1.000
_cell.length_b   1.000
_cell.length_c   1.000
_cell.angle_alpha   90.00
_cell.angle_beta   90.00
_cell.angle_gamma   90.00
#
_symmetry.space_group_name_H-M   'P 1'
#
loop_
_entity.id
_entity.type
_entity.pdbx_description
1 polymer ?
#
loop_
_entity_poly.entity_id
_entity_poly.type
_entity_poly.pdbx_seq_one_letter_code
_entity_poly.pdbx_strand_id
1 'polypeptide(L)' 'MAKADKKKYSGATTNKQVAAEKHLTSVFKFNTDLGQHILKNPLVAQGIVDKAQIKPSDIVLEVGPGTGNLTVRI' A
#
# COMPACT_ATOMS: atom_id res chain seq x y z
N MET A 1 11.75 42.37 22.35
CA MET A 1 11.12 42.05 21.04
C MET A 1 12.21 41.55 20.10
N ALA A 2 12.37 40.24 19.96
CA ALA A 2 13.30 39.64 19.00
C ALA A 2 12.48 39.14 17.78
N LYS A 3 12.86 39.57 16.58
CA LYS A 3 12.22 39.19 15.31
C LYS A 3 12.72 37.80 14.91
N ALA A 4 11.81 36.90 14.55
CA ALA A 4 12.14 35.56 14.04
C ALA A 4 12.56 35.63 12.56
N ASP A 5 13.70 35.01 12.23
CA ASP A 5 14.20 34.90 10.85
C ASP A 5 13.37 33.91 10.03
N LYS A 6 12.69 34.41 9.00
CA LYS A 6 11.96 33.57 8.03
C LYS A 6 12.93 32.95 7.03
N LYS A 7 13.22 31.66 7.19
CA LYS A 7 13.99 30.87 6.22
C LYS A 7 13.16 30.65 4.95
N LYS A 8 13.61 31.21 3.82
CA LYS A 8 13.03 31.00 2.48
C LYS A 8 13.42 29.61 1.98
N TYR A 9 12.44 28.71 1.84
CA TYR A 9 12.63 27.44 1.12
C TYR A 9 12.50 27.70 -0.38
N SER A 10 13.64 27.80 -1.08
CA SER A 10 13.68 27.67 -2.55
C SER A 10 13.91 26.21 -2.92
N GLY A 11 12.83 25.42 -2.93
CA GLY A 11 12.83 24.09 -3.53
C GLY A 11 12.33 24.22 -4.96
N ALA A 12 13.23 24.12 -5.94
CA ALA A 12 12.89 24.12 -7.36
C ALA A 12 11.99 22.92 -7.68
N THR A 13 10.73 23.17 -8.05
CA THR A 13 9.81 22.15 -8.54
C THR A 13 10.23 21.75 -9.96
N THR A 14 11.11 20.76 -10.08
CA THR A 14 11.36 20.10 -11.37
C THR A 14 10.17 19.21 -11.70
N ASN A 15 9.18 19.76 -12.42
CA ASN A 15 8.08 19.02 -13.02
C ASN A 15 8.61 18.12 -14.14
N LYS A 16 9.11 16.93 -13.78
CA LYS A 16 9.43 15.88 -14.75
C LYS A 16 8.11 15.18 -15.11
N GLN A 17 7.47 15.63 -16.18
CA GLN A 17 6.26 14.98 -16.70
C GLN A 17 6.63 13.58 -17.19
N VAL A 18 6.18 12.56 -16.48
CA VAL A 18 6.36 11.15 -16.84
C VAL A 18 5.12 10.70 -17.60
N ALA A 19 5.29 10.02 -18.73
CA ALA A 19 4.20 9.56 -19.60
C ALA A 19 3.12 8.78 -18.82
N ALA A 20 1.84 9.08 -19.08
CA ALA A 20 0.68 8.57 -18.35
C ALA A 20 0.61 7.03 -18.26
N GLU A 21 1.15 6.33 -19.26
CA GLU A 21 1.22 4.86 -19.30
C GLU A 21 2.08 4.26 -18.17
N LYS A 22 3.15 4.95 -17.77
CA LYS A 22 3.98 4.56 -16.62
C LYS A 22 3.32 4.89 -15.28
N HIS A 23 2.32 5.78 -15.25
CA HIS A 23 1.62 6.13 -14.02
C HIS A 23 0.77 4.96 -13.51
N LEU A 24 0.11 4.22 -14.40
CA LEU A 24 -0.73 3.08 -14.01
C LEU A 24 0.04 1.94 -13.33
N THR A 25 1.30 1.72 -13.70
CA THR A 25 2.17 0.69 -13.09
C THR A 25 3.07 1.20 -11.96
N SER A 26 3.28 2.52 -11.85
CA SER A 26 4.17 3.11 -10.84
C SER A 26 3.48 3.71 -9.62
N VAL A 27 2.16 3.92 -9.65
CA VAL A 27 1.42 4.50 -8.51
C VAL A 27 1.51 3.61 -7.26
N PHE A 28 1.77 2.31 -7.40
CA PHE A 28 2.01 1.39 -6.28
C PHE A 28 3.28 0.55 -6.49
N LYS A 29 4.45 1.18 -6.38
CA LYS A 29 5.70 0.43 -6.25
C LYS A 29 5.83 -0.06 -4.81
N PHE A 30 5.51 -1.34 -4.59
CA PHE A 30 5.65 -1.98 -3.28
C PHE A 30 7.11 -2.01 -2.85
N ASN A 31 7.34 -1.71 -1.57
CA ASN A 31 8.69 -1.70 -1.02
C ASN A 31 9.07 -3.11 -0.53
N THR A 32 9.80 -3.83 -1.38
CA THR A 32 10.28 -5.18 -1.06
C THR A 32 11.34 -5.18 0.03
N ASP A 33 12.06 -4.08 0.25
CA ASP A 33 13.05 -3.97 1.33
C ASP A 33 12.38 -3.93 2.71
N LEU A 34 11.11 -3.48 2.73
CA LEU A 34 10.24 -3.56 3.91
C LEU A 34 9.39 -4.84 3.94
N GLY A 35 9.70 -5.83 3.09
CA GLY A 35 9.02 -7.12 3.04
C GLY A 35 7.65 -7.12 2.36
N GLN A 36 7.29 -6.07 1.62
CA GLN A 36 5.99 -6.00 0.94
C GLN A 36 5.96 -6.87 -0.32
N HIS A 37 5.59 -8.14 -0.16
CA HIS A 37 5.30 -9.05 -1.26
C HIS A 37 3.79 -9.22 -1.40
N ILE A 38 3.23 -8.77 -2.52
CA ILE A 38 1.78 -8.77 -2.72
C ILE A 38 1.31 -10.08 -3.37
N LEU A 39 0.35 -10.72 -2.71
CA LEU A 39 -0.39 -11.85 -3.27
C LEU A 39 -1.22 -11.38 -4.46
N LYS A 40 -1.00 -11.93 -5.65
CA LYS A 40 -1.71 -11.53 -6.88
C LYS A 40 -2.76 -12.55 -7.35
N ASN A 41 -2.64 -13.81 -6.92
CA ASN A 41 -3.54 -14.87 -7.38
C ASN A 41 -4.78 -14.95 -6.47
N PRO A 42 -5.99 -14.66 -7.00
CA PRO A 42 -7.23 -14.70 -6.21
C PRO A 42 -7.61 -16.10 -5.72
N LEU A 43 -7.23 -17.17 -6.43
CA LEU A 43 -7.56 -18.55 -6.03
C LEU A 43 -6.75 -19.00 -4.80
N VAL A 44 -5.52 -18.51 -4.68
CA VAL A 44 -4.70 -18.75 -3.47
C VAL A 44 -5.30 -18.02 -2.28
N ALA A 45 -5.73 -16.77 -2.47
CA ALA A 45 -6.40 -16.00 -1.43
C ALA A 45 -7.67 -16.72 -0.93
N GLN A 46 -8.51 -17.21 -1.85
CA GLN A 46 -9.69 -18.00 -1.49
C GLN A 46 -9.30 -19.27 -0.72
N GLY A 47 -8.33 -20.02 -1.22
CA GLY A 47 -7.87 -21.24 -0.55
C GLY A 47 -7.25 -21.01 0.84
N ILE A 48 -6.75 -19.81 1.14
CA ILE A 48 -6.33 -19.42 2.49
C ILE A 48 -7.54 -19.27 3.40
N VAL A 49 -8.55 -18.51 2.97
CA VAL A 49 -9.78 -18.30 3.75
C VAL A 49 -10.51 -19.62 4.01
N ASP A 50 -10.66 -20.46 2.98
CA ASP A 50 -11.34 -21.75 3.09
C ASP A 50 -10.65 -22.67 4.11
N LYS A 51 -9.31 -22.68 4.14
CA LYS A 51 -8.53 -23.48 5.10
C LYS A 51 -8.53 -22.90 6.51
N ALA A 52 -8.67 -21.58 6.63
CA ALA A 52 -8.79 -20.92 7.93
C ALA A 52 -10.15 -21.20 8.60
N GLN A 53 -11.15 -21.68 7.83
CA GLN A 53 -12.48 -22.08 8.33
C GLN A 53 -13.16 -20.99 9.19
N ILE A 54 -13.00 -19.74 8.77
CA ILE A 54 -13.50 -18.56 9.49
C ILE A 54 -15.03 -18.61 9.55
N LYS A 55 -15.58 -18.32 10.73
CA LYS A 55 -17.02 -18.30 11.00
C LYS A 55 -17.51 -16.86 11.18
N PRO A 56 -18.82 -16.58 10.98
CA PRO A 56 -19.38 -15.25 11.18
C PRO A 56 -19.22 -14.67 12.59
N SER A 57 -19.00 -15.53 13.60
CA SER A 57 -18.75 -15.12 14.99
C SER A 57 -17.29 -14.77 15.29
N ASP A 58 -16.37 -15.08 14.37
CA ASP A 58 -14.94 -14.93 14.61
C ASP A 58 -14.54 -13.46 14.42
N ILE A 59 -13.67 -12.98 15.31
CA ILE A 59 -13.07 -11.65 15.20
C ILE A 59 -11.65 -11.84 14.66
N VAL A 60 -11.38 -11.26 13.49
CA VAL A 60 -10.11 -11.43 12.79
C VAL A 60 -9.25 -10.17 12.91
N LEU A 61 -7.99 -10.35 13.32
CA LEU A 61 -6.95 -9.32 13.26
C LEU A 61 -5.99 -9.66 12.13
N GLU A 62 -5.96 -8.83 11.09
CA GLU A 62 -5.04 -8.98 9.97
C GLU A 62 -3.78 -8.12 10.18
N VAL A 63 -2.61 -8.76 10.23
CA VAL A 63 -1.32 -8.07 10.32
C VAL A 63 -0.74 -7.89 8.93
N GLY A 64 -0.47 -6.64 8.55
CA GLY A 64 0.08 -6.30 7.23
C GLY A 64 -0.92 -6.53 6.07
N PRO A 65 -2.10 -5.89 6.08
CA PRO A 65 -3.15 -6.15 5.08
C PRO A 65 -2.75 -5.81 3.64
N GLY A 66 -1.72 -4.98 3.45
CA GLY A 66 -1.20 -4.63 2.13
C GLY A 66 -2.29 -4.01 1.24
N THR A 67 -2.56 -4.65 0.11
CA THR A 67 -3.63 -4.22 -0.82
C THR A 67 -5.03 -4.71 -0.45
N GLY A 68 -5.17 -5.50 0.62
CA GLY A 68 -6.46 -6.00 1.11
C GLY A 68 -7.03 -7.21 0.37
N ASN A 69 -6.19 -7.99 -0.33
CA ASN A 69 -6.66 -9.14 -1.12
C ASN A 69 -7.24 -10.28 -0.26
N LEU A 70 -6.82 -10.40 1.00
CA LEU A 70 -7.43 -11.29 1.98
C LEU A 70 -8.58 -10.60 2.71
N THR A 71 -8.42 -9.32 3.08
CA THR A 71 -9.45 -8.52 3.76
C THR A 71 -10.81 -8.56 3.06
N VAL A 72 -10.85 -8.53 1.72
CA VAL A 72 -12.11 -8.55 0.95
C VAL A 72 -12.80 -9.93 0.97
N ARG A 73 -12.09 -10.99 1.37
CA ARG A 73 -12.57 -12.39 1.32
C ARG A 73 -12.89 -12.99 2.69
N ILE A 74 -12.43 -12.36 3.76
CA ILE A 74 -12.75 -12.70 5.15
C ILE A 74 -14.13 -12.15 5.48
#